data_AF-A0A7S3AG03-F1
#
_entry.id   AF-A0A7S3AG03-F1
#
_cell.length_a   1.000
_cell.length_b   1.000
_cell.length_c   1.000
_cell.angle_alpha   90.00
_cell.angle_beta   90.00
_cell.angle_gamma   90.00
#
_symmetry.space_group_name_H-M   'P 1'
#
loop_
_entity.id
_entity.type
_entity.pdbx_description
1 polymer ?
#
loop_
_entity_poly.entity_id
_entity_poly.type
_entity_poly.pdbx_seq_one_letter_code
_entity_poly.pdbx_strand_id
1 'polypeptide(L)'
;MGQTLFGSIASMPTTGPACTSANVHCLAGGGVMRDSSLDLTEVLWVGPENRGVYVGSPSIWKVAGRCYASHDFFGSTTIGDTVQVFVDETGMCAGSAATWRYAGNVSGMYWANIFTLPKKDSELYLLGVDSGDTATNRSIVLSRSDDGGASWSEP
;
A
#
# COMPACT_ATOMS: atom_id res chain seq x y z
N MET A 1 26.38 -18.41 -14.11
CA MET A 1 25.68 -17.90 -12.92
C MET A 1 24.50 -17.08 -13.42
N GLY A 2 23.33 -17.71 -13.51
CA GLY A 2 22.12 -17.06 -14.02
C GLY A 2 21.58 -16.10 -12.97
N GLN A 3 21.32 -14.85 -13.34
CA GLN A 3 20.53 -13.95 -12.53
C GLN A 3 19.09 -14.46 -12.52
N THR A 4 18.63 -14.93 -11.37
CA THR A 4 17.21 -15.15 -11.13
C THR A 4 16.54 -13.78 -11.12
N LEU A 5 15.85 -13.43 -12.19
CA LEU A 5 15.02 -12.23 -12.27
C LEU A 5 13.78 -12.45 -11.41
N PHE A 6 13.77 -11.85 -10.21
CA PHE A 6 12.58 -11.73 -9.38
C PHE A 6 11.67 -10.65 -9.98
N GLY A 7 10.70 -11.05 -10.81
CA GLY A 7 9.62 -10.19 -11.31
C GLY A 7 10.02 -9.12 -12.34
N SER A 8 9.27 -9.03 -13.45
CA SER A 8 9.33 -7.89 -14.37
C SER A 8 8.03 -7.11 -14.24
N ILE A 9 8.06 -6.01 -13.50
CA ILE A 9 6.93 -5.08 -13.38
C ILE A 9 6.82 -4.31 -14.70
N ALA A 10 5.60 -4.15 -15.22
CA ALA A 10 5.37 -3.47 -16.49
C ALA A 10 5.79 -1.99 -16.41
N SER A 11 6.96 -1.70 -16.98
CA SER A 11 7.57 -0.47 -17.52
C SER A 11 7.22 0.96 -17.05
N MET A 12 6.34 1.22 -16.09
CA MET A 12 6.19 2.55 -15.49
C MET A 12 5.84 2.45 -14.00
N PRO A 13 6.81 2.13 -13.12
CA PRO A 13 6.60 2.26 -11.69
C PRO A 13 6.30 3.72 -11.38
N THR A 14 5.17 3.98 -10.73
CA THR A 14 5.01 5.27 -10.06
C THR A 14 5.92 5.25 -8.85
N THR A 15 6.93 6.12 -8.85
CA THR A 15 7.92 6.16 -7.77
C THR A 15 7.29 6.79 -6.53
N GLY A 16 6.84 5.94 -5.61
CA GLY A 16 6.61 6.33 -4.21
C GLY A 16 7.94 6.53 -3.46
N PRO A 17 7.91 7.02 -2.21
CA PRO A 17 9.11 7.13 -1.39
C PRO A 17 9.75 5.76 -1.15
N ALA A 18 11.06 5.74 -0.88
CA ALA A 18 11.77 4.51 -0.52
C ALA A 18 11.15 3.87 0.72
N CYS A 19 10.99 2.55 0.72
CA CYS A 19 10.30 1.85 1.80
C CYS A 19 11.16 1.55 3.01
N THR A 20 12.46 1.84 2.92
CA THR A 20 13.38 1.83 4.04
C THR A 20 14.55 2.79 3.78
N SER A 21 15.23 3.17 4.86
CA SER A 21 16.58 3.75 4.80
C SER A 21 17.66 2.72 4.42
N ALA A 22 17.29 1.44 4.31
CA ALA A 22 18.17 0.31 4.05
C ALA A 22 18.29 -0.03 2.54
N ASN A 23 18.04 0.94 1.65
CA ASN A 23 18.14 0.79 0.19
C ASN A 23 17.20 -0.28 -0.39
N VAL A 24 15.99 -0.43 0.19
CA VAL A 24 14.92 -1.27 -0.36
C VAL A 24 14.05 -0.42 -1.29
N HIS A 25 13.91 -0.86 -2.54
CA HIS A 25 13.07 -0.21 -3.54
C HIS A 25 11.64 -0.77 -3.47
N CYS A 26 10.66 0.08 -3.24
CA CYS A 26 9.27 -0.25 -3.50
C CYS A 26 8.93 0.07 -4.94
N LEU A 27 8.42 -0.93 -5.65
CA LEU A 27 7.96 -0.76 -7.01
C LEU A 27 6.44 -0.95 -7.00
N ALA A 28 5.72 0.16 -7.18
CA ALA A 28 4.28 0.13 -7.41
C ALA A 28 4.02 -0.21 -8.88
N GLY A 29 3.15 -1.17 -9.16
CA GLY A 29 2.74 -1.46 -10.53
C GLY A 29 1.88 -2.72 -10.65
N GLY A 30 1.04 -2.75 -11.69
CA GLY A 30 0.30 -3.95 -12.09
C GLY A 30 1.06 -4.74 -13.16
N GLY A 31 1.08 -6.07 -13.02
CA GLY A 31 1.68 -6.97 -13.99
C GLY A 31 1.41 -8.43 -13.67
N VAL A 32 1.50 -9.30 -14.68
CA VAL A 32 1.43 -10.75 -14.49
C VAL A 32 2.75 -11.21 -13.85
N MET A 33 2.67 -11.72 -12.63
CA MET A 33 3.77 -12.48 -12.04
C MET A 33 3.92 -13.78 -12.82
N ARG A 34 5.00 -13.92 -13.61
CA ARG A 34 5.31 -15.17 -14.34
C ARG A 34 5.58 -16.37 -13.41
N ASP A 35 5.71 -16.12 -12.11
CA ASP A 35 5.84 -17.14 -11.05
C ASP A 35 4.55 -17.36 -10.25
N SER A 36 3.51 -16.52 -10.43
CA SER A 36 2.20 -16.85 -9.87
C SER A 36 1.50 -17.81 -10.82
N SER A 37 1.35 -19.07 -10.41
CA SER A 37 0.53 -20.06 -11.11
C SER A 37 -0.98 -19.72 -11.08
N LEU A 38 -1.35 -18.49 -10.69
CA LEU A 38 -2.68 -18.10 -10.22
C LEU A 38 -3.24 -16.83 -10.89
N ASP A 39 -2.60 -16.29 -11.92
CA ASP A 39 -3.07 -15.08 -12.65
C ASP A 39 -3.45 -13.91 -11.70
N LEU A 40 -2.57 -13.66 -10.72
CA LEU A 40 -2.83 -12.67 -9.67
C LEU A 40 -2.39 -11.26 -10.08
N THR A 41 -3.09 -10.26 -9.54
CA THR A 41 -2.69 -8.85 -9.63
C THR A 41 -1.87 -8.48 -8.42
N GLU A 42 -0.67 -7.98 -8.66
CA GLU A 42 0.20 -7.40 -7.65
C GLU A 42 0.01 -5.88 -7.60
N VAL A 43 -0.03 -5.32 -6.39
CA VAL A 43 -0.15 -3.86 -6.17
C VAL A 43 1.21 -3.28 -5.79
N LEU A 44 1.92 -3.96 -4.89
CA LEU A 44 3.27 -3.64 -4.45
C LEU A 44 4.06 -4.94 -4.26
N TRP A 45 5.29 -4.95 -4.77
CA TRP A 45 6.31 -5.93 -4.41
C TRP A 45 7.40 -5.28 -3.54
N VAL A 46 7.85 -5.99 -2.50
CA VAL A 46 8.98 -5.56 -1.65
C VAL A 46 10.02 -6.66 -1.64
N GLY A 47 11.25 -6.31 -2.03
CA GLY A 47 12.38 -7.23 -1.91
C GLY A 47 13.75 -6.55 -2.02
N PRO A 48 14.83 -7.30 -1.79
CA PRO A 48 14.82 -8.72 -1.41
C PRO A 48 14.39 -8.96 0.05
N GLU A 49 13.74 -10.09 0.33
CA GLU A 49 13.16 -10.45 1.62
C GLU A 49 14.21 -10.61 2.72
N ASN A 50 15.45 -10.94 2.34
CA ASN A 50 16.59 -11.05 3.26
C ASN A 50 16.96 -9.72 3.95
N ARG A 51 16.37 -8.60 3.54
CA ARG A 51 16.46 -7.31 4.23
C ARG A 51 15.54 -7.21 5.44
N GLY A 52 14.64 -8.18 5.62
CA GLY A 52 13.74 -8.26 6.77
C GLY A 52 12.66 -7.19 6.75
N VAL A 53 12.15 -6.85 5.57
CA VAL A 53 11.06 -5.89 5.36
C VAL A 53 9.90 -6.65 4.76
N TYR A 54 8.75 -6.57 5.41
CA TYR A 54 7.56 -7.32 5.03
C TYR A 54 6.38 -6.37 4.87
N VAL A 55 5.48 -6.71 3.97
CA VAL A 55 4.19 -6.02 3.80
C VAL A 55 3.13 -6.80 4.56
N GLY A 56 2.27 -6.11 5.30
CA GLY A 56 1.15 -6.74 6.00
C GLY A 56 -0.06 -5.82 6.11
N SER A 57 -1.06 -6.29 6.87
CA SER A 57 -2.34 -5.59 7.11
C SER A 57 -3.01 -5.08 5.83
N PRO A 58 -3.19 -5.95 4.82
CA PRO A 58 -3.75 -5.50 3.55
C PRO A 58 -5.20 -5.05 3.76
N SER A 59 -5.55 -3.93 3.13
CA SER A 59 -6.94 -3.50 3.00
C SER A 59 -7.21 -3.06 1.56
N ILE A 60 -8.45 -3.23 1.10
CA ILE A 60 -8.87 -2.84 -0.25
C ILE A 60 -10.30 -2.30 -0.21
N TRP A 61 -10.57 -1.23 -0.98
CA TRP A 61 -11.88 -0.61 -1.07
C TRP A 61 -12.18 -0.12 -2.48
N LYS A 62 -13.42 -0.31 -2.95
CA LYS A 62 -13.87 0.19 -4.24
C LYS A 62 -14.92 1.26 -4.05
N VAL A 63 -14.68 2.45 -4.60
CA VAL A 63 -15.60 3.58 -4.48
C VAL A 63 -15.45 4.52 -5.68
N ALA A 64 -16.56 5.11 -6.13
CA ALA A 64 -16.60 6.09 -7.22
C ALA A 64 -15.84 5.66 -8.50
N GLY A 65 -15.91 4.37 -8.85
CA GLY A 65 -15.25 3.84 -10.06
C GLY A 65 -13.73 3.67 -9.93
N ARG A 66 -13.17 3.77 -8.71
CA ARG A 66 -11.76 3.54 -8.40
C ARG A 66 -11.61 2.43 -7.38
N CYS A 67 -10.43 1.83 -7.34
CA CYS A 67 -10.05 0.90 -6.28
C CYS A 67 -8.88 1.47 -5.51
N TYR A 68 -8.92 1.34 -4.20
CA TYR A 68 -7.87 1.77 -3.30
C TYR A 68 -7.37 0.54 -2.54
N ALA A 69 -6.06 0.44 -2.38
CA ALA A 69 -5.43 -0.59 -1.56
C ALA A 69 -4.52 0.08 -0.56
N SER A 70 -4.43 -0.47 0.63
CA SER A 70 -3.47 -0.02 1.64
C SER A 70 -2.78 -1.20 2.30
N HIS A 71 -1.62 -0.90 2.86
CA HIS A 71 -0.87 -1.82 3.70
C HIS A 71 0.09 -1.01 4.57
N ASP A 72 0.76 -1.69 5.48
CA ASP A 72 1.87 -1.16 6.28
C ASP A 72 3.10 -2.08 6.16
N PHE A 73 4.19 -1.66 6.79
CA PHE A 73 5.48 -2.35 6.73
C PHE A 73 5.88 -2.90 8.09
N PHE A 74 6.34 -4.14 8.12
CA PHE A 74 6.86 -4.84 9.29
C PHE A 74 8.35 -5.15 9.14
N GLY A 75 9.05 -5.22 10.26
CA GLY A 75 10.49 -5.51 10.30
C GLY A 75 11.30 -4.43 11.00
N SER A 76 12.61 -4.64 11.10
CA SER A 76 13.50 -3.81 11.90
C SER A 76 13.97 -2.51 11.21
N THR A 77 13.67 -2.31 9.92
CA THR A 77 14.19 -1.19 9.12
C THR A 77 13.11 -0.43 8.33
N THR A 78 11.84 -0.55 8.74
CA THR A 78 10.67 -0.02 8.03
C THR A 78 10.47 1.48 8.20
N ILE A 79 9.53 2.06 7.43
CA ILE A 79 9.11 3.48 7.51
C ILE A 79 8.28 3.77 8.78
N GLY A 80 8.66 3.25 9.95
CA GLY A 80 7.90 3.41 11.19
C GLY A 80 6.43 2.99 11.08
N ASP A 81 5.59 3.55 11.96
CA ASP A 81 4.14 3.38 11.95
C ASP A 81 3.54 4.16 10.76
N THR A 82 3.66 3.61 9.56
CA THR A 82 3.19 4.22 8.31
C THR A 82 2.33 3.26 7.50
N VAL A 83 1.15 3.75 7.09
CA VAL A 83 0.29 3.11 6.11
C VAL A 83 0.54 3.75 4.74
N GLN A 84 0.78 2.93 3.71
CA GLN A 84 0.80 3.38 2.32
C GLN A 84 -0.53 3.09 1.65
N VAL A 85 -0.93 3.99 0.75
CA VAL A 85 -2.16 3.89 -0.03
C VAL A 85 -1.82 3.92 -1.51
N PHE A 86 -2.51 3.08 -2.26
CA PHE A 86 -2.41 2.92 -3.71
C PHE A 86 -3.81 3.06 -4.32
N VAL A 87 -3.85 3.49 -5.57
CA VAL A 87 -5.08 3.65 -6.33
C VAL A 87 -4.97 3.02 -7.72
N ASP A 88 -6.01 2.30 -8.10
CA ASP A 88 -6.31 1.92 -9.47
C ASP A 88 -7.39 2.85 -10.03
N GLU A 89 -6.97 3.72 -10.94
CA GLU A 89 -7.83 4.70 -11.63
C GLU A 89 -8.77 4.06 -12.65
N THR A 90 -8.50 2.81 -13.07
CA THR A 90 -9.35 2.09 -14.04
C THR A 90 -10.59 1.50 -13.42
N GLY A 91 -10.59 1.32 -12.08
CA GLY A 91 -11.68 0.69 -11.36
C GLY A 91 -11.80 -0.82 -11.57
N MET A 92 -10.82 -1.46 -12.20
CA MET A 92 -10.81 -2.90 -12.43
C MET A 92 -10.45 -3.67 -11.16
N CYS A 93 -9.65 -3.07 -10.28
CA CYS A 93 -9.09 -3.62 -9.03
C CYS A 93 -8.14 -4.82 -9.23
N ALA A 94 -8.36 -5.61 -10.27
CA ALA A 94 -7.59 -6.79 -10.61
C ALA A 94 -7.57 -7.02 -12.14
N GLY A 95 -6.70 -7.93 -12.56
CA GLY A 95 -6.41 -8.27 -13.94
C GLY A 95 -5.35 -7.38 -14.57
N SER A 96 -4.93 -7.76 -15.79
CA SER A 96 -3.90 -7.06 -16.56
C SER A 96 -4.28 -5.64 -17.00
N ALA A 97 -5.58 -5.29 -16.92
CA ALA A 97 -6.07 -3.95 -17.22
C ALA A 97 -6.02 -3.00 -16.01
N ALA A 98 -5.90 -3.52 -14.78
CA ALA A 98 -5.79 -2.69 -13.59
C ALA A 98 -4.42 -2.00 -13.55
N THR A 99 -4.40 -0.69 -13.29
CA THR A 99 -3.17 0.10 -13.23
C THR A 99 -3.04 0.73 -11.86
N TRP A 100 -2.28 0.09 -10.98
CA TRP A 100 -2.03 0.57 -9.64
C TRP A 100 -0.91 1.61 -9.60
N ARG A 101 -1.15 2.70 -8.87
CA ARG A 101 -0.13 3.70 -8.55
C ARG A 101 -0.11 4.04 -7.08
N TYR A 102 1.04 4.51 -6.60
CA TYR A 102 1.14 5.12 -5.28
C TYR A 102 0.21 6.35 -5.21
N ALA A 103 -0.57 6.46 -4.13
CA ALA A 103 -1.45 7.59 -3.85
C ALA A 103 -0.85 8.50 -2.78
N GLY A 104 -0.49 7.95 -1.62
CA GLY A 104 0.01 8.72 -0.47
C GLY A 104 0.35 7.85 0.72
N ASN A 105 0.74 8.48 1.82
CA ASN A 105 1.05 7.83 3.10
C ASN A 105 0.30 8.49 4.27
N VAL A 106 0.11 7.71 5.33
CA VAL A 106 -0.35 8.18 6.64
C VAL A 106 0.71 7.78 7.66
N SER A 107 1.36 8.77 8.27
CA SER A 107 2.36 8.54 9.32
C SER A 107 1.68 8.53 10.69
N GLY A 108 2.25 7.82 11.66
CA GLY A 108 1.65 7.67 12.99
C GLY A 108 0.40 6.76 12.99
N MET A 109 0.33 5.82 12.05
CA MET A 109 -0.79 4.89 11.93
C MET A 109 -0.31 3.49 11.53
N TYR A 110 -0.96 2.48 12.09
CA TYR A 110 -0.71 1.06 11.81
C TYR A 110 -2.02 0.25 11.79
N TRP A 111 -1.99 -0.91 11.14
CA TRP A 111 -3.07 -1.89 11.05
C TRP A 111 -4.40 -1.31 10.54
N ALA A 112 -4.32 -0.40 9.57
CA ALA A 112 -5.45 0.39 9.16
C ALA A 112 -6.29 -0.25 8.05
N ASN A 113 -7.61 -0.06 8.13
CA ASN A 113 -8.56 -0.47 7.10
C ASN A 113 -9.11 0.75 6.37
N ILE A 114 -9.08 0.74 5.03
CA ILE A 114 -9.60 1.83 4.20
C ILE A 114 -11.09 1.65 3.88
N PHE A 115 -11.86 2.73 3.97
CA PHE A 115 -13.30 2.73 3.70
C PHE A 115 -13.82 4.14 3.36
N THR A 116 -15.10 4.23 3.00
CA THR A 116 -15.85 5.49 2.88
C THR A 116 -17.07 5.48 3.79
N LEU A 117 -17.50 6.65 4.23
CA LEU A 117 -18.76 6.78 4.97
C LEU A 117 -19.96 6.74 4.01
N PRO A 118 -21.15 6.30 4.47
CA PRO A 118 -22.35 6.32 3.66
C PRO A 118 -22.63 7.70 3.06
N LYS A 119 -22.85 7.76 1.75
CA LYS A 119 -23.13 8.99 0.98
C LYS A 119 -21.94 9.97 0.86
N LYS A 120 -20.73 9.56 1.22
CA LYS A 120 -19.49 10.35 1.14
C LYS A 120 -18.45 9.64 0.27
N ASP A 121 -18.79 9.40 -1.00
CA ASP A 121 -17.97 8.61 -1.91
C ASP A 121 -16.67 9.32 -2.36
N SER A 122 -16.56 10.63 -2.08
CA SER A 122 -15.35 11.43 -2.34
C SER A 122 -14.37 11.48 -1.17
N GLU A 123 -14.76 10.99 0.02
CA GLU A 123 -13.94 11.05 1.24
C GLU A 123 -13.49 9.65 1.61
N LEU A 124 -12.17 9.45 1.71
CA LEU A 124 -11.59 8.20 2.18
C LEU A 124 -11.25 8.30 3.66
N TYR A 125 -11.39 7.18 4.35
CA TYR A 125 -11.08 7.06 5.76
C TYR A 125 -10.19 5.84 5.99
N LEU A 126 -9.24 5.99 6.90
CA LEU A 126 -8.44 4.91 7.46
C LEU A 126 -8.74 4.83 8.96
N LEU A 127 -9.14 3.64 9.42
CA LEU A 127 -9.31 3.33 10.84
C LEU A 127 -8.23 2.34 11.25
N GLY A 128 -7.40 2.73 12.21
CA GLY A 128 -6.26 1.93 12.68
C GLY A 128 -5.86 2.28 14.11
N VAL A 129 -4.58 2.08 14.43
CA VAL A 129 -3.98 2.45 15.72
C VAL A 129 -2.83 3.44 15.54
N ASP A 130 -2.61 4.30 16.53
CA ASP A 130 -1.59 5.37 16.49
C ASP A 130 -0.13 4.87 16.58
N SER A 131 0.06 3.58 16.86
CA SER A 131 1.37 3.00 17.08
C SER A 131 1.41 1.47 16.96
N GLY A 132 2.56 0.94 16.53
CA GLY A 132 2.78 -0.50 16.30
C GLY A 132 3.19 -1.29 17.55
N ASP A 133 3.81 -2.46 17.33
CA ASP A 133 4.09 -3.48 18.35
C ASP A 133 4.97 -3.01 19.53
N THR A 134 5.80 -1.98 19.33
CA THR A 134 6.73 -1.49 20.35
C THR A 134 6.11 -0.54 21.35
N ALA A 135 4.87 -0.10 21.14
CA ALA A 135 4.19 0.84 22.03
C ALA A 135 3.51 0.16 23.22
N THR A 136 3.60 0.79 24.40
CA THR A 136 2.96 0.32 25.64
C THR A 136 1.53 0.84 25.81
N ASN A 137 1.15 1.88 25.06
CA ASN A 137 -0.20 2.41 24.98
C ASN A 137 -0.54 2.68 23.52
N ARG A 138 -1.80 2.44 23.13
CA ARG A 138 -2.29 2.64 21.76
C ARG A 138 -3.68 3.25 21.80
N SER A 139 -3.95 4.16 20.88
CA SER A 139 -5.28 4.72 20.66
C SER A 139 -5.84 4.23 19.33
N ILE A 140 -7.15 4.01 19.28
CA ILE A 140 -7.84 3.87 18.00
C ILE A 140 -7.90 5.25 17.36
N VAL A 141 -7.43 5.34 16.13
CA VAL A 141 -7.31 6.60 15.39
C VAL A 141 -7.98 6.52 14.04
N LEU A 142 -8.39 7.69 13.55
CA LEU A 142 -9.06 7.84 12.27
C LEU A 142 -8.36 8.94 11.47
N SER A 143 -7.95 8.60 10.26
CA SER A 143 -7.42 9.57 9.32
C SER A 143 -8.35 9.70 8.12
N ARG A 144 -8.51 10.91 7.59
CA ARG A 144 -9.38 11.22 6.45
C ARG A 144 -8.57 11.82 5.32
N SER A 145 -8.90 11.42 4.09
CA SER A 145 -8.45 12.07 2.87
C SER A 145 -9.65 12.63 2.09
N ASP A 146 -9.52 13.87 1.65
CA ASP A 146 -10.50 14.58 0.83
C ASP A 146 -10.03 14.68 -0.66
N ASP A 147 -8.89 14.08 -1.02
CA ASP A 147 -8.21 14.25 -2.31
C ASP A 147 -7.82 12.92 -2.98
N GLY A 148 -8.54 11.84 -2.68
CA GLY A 148 -8.32 10.52 -3.28
C GLY A 148 -7.07 9.80 -2.73
N GLY A 149 -6.73 10.06 -1.47
CA GLY A 149 -5.67 9.38 -0.75
C GLY A 149 -4.28 10.00 -0.93
N ALA A 150 -4.19 11.20 -1.52
CA ALA A 150 -2.93 11.89 -1.74
C ALA A 150 -2.43 12.60 -0.47
N SER A 151 -3.34 13.18 0.30
CA SER A 151 -3.09 13.73 1.63
C SER A 151 -4.11 13.23 2.63
N TRP A 152 -3.72 13.22 3.90
CA TRP A 152 -4.46 12.62 5.00
C TRP A 152 -4.38 13.51 6.24
N SER A 153 -5.45 13.55 7.03
CA SER A 153 -5.44 14.23 8.34
C SER A 153 -4.55 13.49 9.34
N GLU A 154 -4.02 14.20 10.32
CA GLU A 154 -3.30 13.57 11.43
C GLU A 154 -4.21 12.54 12.15
N PRO A 155 -3.72 11.32 12.42
CA PRO A 155 -4.43 10.27 13.15
C PRO A 155 -4.83 10.65 14.58
#